data_AF-A0AAN7LKA2-F1
#
_entry.id   AF-A0AAN7LKA2-F1
#
_cell.length_a   1.000
_cell.length_b   1.000
_cell.length_c   1.000
_cell.angle_alpha   90.00
_cell.angle_beta   90.00
_cell.angle_gamma   90.00
#
_symmetry.space_group_name_H-M   'P 1'
#
loop_
_entity.id
_entity.type
_entity.pdbx_description
1 polymer ?
#
loop_
_entity_poly.entity_id
_entity_poly.type
_entity_poly.pdbx_seq_one_letter_code
_entity_poly.pdbx_strand_id
1 'polypeptide(L)'
;MRTEIIIRTTRTQNVLGEKGRRIRELTSVVQKRFKFPENGVELYAEKVNNRGLCAIAQAESLRYKLLGGLAVRRACYGVLRFVMESGAKGCEVIVSGKLWAQRAKSMKFKDGYMISSGQPVNE
;
A
#
# COMPACT_ATOMS: atom_id res chain seq x y z
N MET A 1 10.70 18.45 23.43
CA MET A 1 10.04 18.46 22.11
C MET A 1 9.63 17.02 21.81
N ARG A 2 8.36 16.77 21.52
CA ARG A 2 7.80 15.44 21.30
C ARG A 2 7.52 15.26 19.81
N THR A 3 8.06 14.21 19.21
CA THR A 3 7.86 13.92 17.78
C THR A 3 6.73 12.92 17.62
N GLU A 4 5.73 13.29 16.84
CA GLU A 4 4.57 12.45 16.55
C GLU A 4 4.69 11.82 15.16
N ILE A 5 4.48 10.52 15.07
CA ILE A 5 4.53 9.76 13.82
C ILE A 5 3.16 9.15 13.57
N ILE A 6 2.47 9.61 12.53
CA ILE A 6 1.14 9.11 12.17
C ILE A 6 1.26 8.06 11.05
N ILE A 7 0.97 6.81 11.39
CA ILE A 7 0.93 5.69 10.46
C ILE A 7 -0.45 5.62 9.82
N ARG A 8 -0.54 6.06 8.57
CA ARG A 8 -1.76 5.90 7.76
C ARG A 8 -1.82 4.49 7.18
N THR A 9 -2.80 3.71 7.61
CA THR A 9 -2.96 2.30 7.20
C THR A 9 -4.42 1.96 6.88
N THR A 10 -4.64 0.91 6.10
CA THR A 10 -5.99 0.39 5.84
C THR A 10 -6.54 -0.44 7.00
N ARG A 11 -5.67 -1.11 7.76
CA ARG A 11 -6.03 -1.99 8.89
C ARG A 11 -5.29 -1.55 10.15
N THR A 12 -5.88 -0.59 10.88
CA THR A 12 -5.30 -0.03 12.12
C THR A 12 -5.10 -1.07 13.21
N GLN A 13 -6.03 -2.02 13.36
CA GLN A 13 -5.95 -3.10 14.36
C GLN A 13 -4.68 -3.94 14.22
N ASN A 14 -4.24 -4.22 12.98
CA ASN A 14 -3.03 -5.02 12.75
C ASN A 14 -1.75 -4.27 13.14
N VAL A 15 -1.78 -2.93 13.11
CA VAL A 15 -0.66 -2.06 13.53
C VAL A 15 -0.62 -1.93 15.05
N LEU A 16 -1.79 -1.80 15.69
CA LEU A 16 -1.91 -1.81 17.17
C LEU A 16 -1.46 -3.16 17.75
N GLY A 17 -1.91 -4.26 17.14
CA GLY A 17 -1.69 -5.63 17.63
C GLY A 17 -2.49 -5.94 18.90
N GLU A 18 -2.25 -7.11 19.49
CA GLU A 18 -2.93 -7.53 20.72
C GLU A 18 -2.63 -6.56 21.87
N LYS A 19 -3.67 -5.94 22.43
CA LYS A 19 -3.57 -4.97 23.55
C LYS A 19 -2.53 -3.86 23.31
N GLY A 20 -2.31 -3.46 22.05
CA GLY A 20 -1.34 -2.42 21.69
C GLY A 20 0.12 -2.87 21.77
N ARG A 21 0.41 -4.17 21.81
CA ARG A 21 1.79 -4.69 21.92
C ARG A 21 2.66 -4.25 20.74
N ARG A 22 2.16 -4.38 19.52
CA ARG A 22 2.95 -4.13 18.30
C ARG A 22 3.34 -2.66 18.15
N ILE A 23 2.43 -1.73 18.48
CA ILE A 23 2.74 -0.30 18.41
C ILE A 23 3.78 0.13 19.47
N ARG A 24 3.77 -0.49 20.66
CA ARG A 24 4.81 -0.28 21.69
C ARG A 24 6.17 -0.83 21.27
N GLU A 25 6.20 -2.00 20.63
CA GLU A 25 7.41 -2.58 20.06
C GLU A 25 7.99 -1.68 18.96
N LEU A 26 7.15 -1.20 18.03
CA LEU A 26 7.57 -0.26 16.98
C LEU A 26 8.13 1.04 17.57
N THR A 27 7.46 1.59 18.59
CA THR A 27 7.92 2.81 19.29
C THR A 27 9.30 2.57 19.92
N SER A 28 9.50 1.42 20.58
CA SER A 28 10.78 1.05 21.18
C SER A 28 11.90 0.89 20.14
N VAL A 29 11.59 0.33 18.97
CA VAL A 29 12.55 0.18 17.87
C VAL A 29 12.97 1.54 17.32
N VAL A 30 12.02 2.43 17.07
CA VAL A 30 12.29 3.80 16.57
C VAL A 30 13.13 4.56 17.60
N GLN A 31 12.74 4.52 18.87
CA GLN A 31 13.45 5.20 19.94
C GLN A 31 14.91 4.73 20.05
N LYS A 32 15.15 3.40 20.09
CA LYS A 32 16.50 2.83 20.20
C LYS A 32 17.35 3.05 18.95
N ARG A 33 16.75 2.95 17.76
CA ARG A 33 17.48 3.09 16.48
C ARG A 33 17.98 4.50 16.25
N PHE A 34 17.15 5.50 16.58
CA PHE A 34 17.45 6.91 16.36
C PHE A 34 17.92 7.64 17.62
N LYS A 35 18.10 6.92 18.74
CA LYS A 35 18.59 7.44 20.03
C LYS A 35 17.74 8.61 20.56
N PHE A 36 16.42 8.51 20.45
CA PHE A 36 15.52 9.51 21.03
C PHE A 36 15.53 9.43 22.57
N PRO A 37 15.37 10.57 23.26
CA PRO A 37 15.15 10.59 24.70
C PRO A 37 13.87 9.83 25.07
N GLU A 38 13.76 9.37 26.31
CA GLU A 38 12.55 8.74 26.81
C GLU A 38 11.32 9.65 26.62
N ASN A 39 10.25 9.08 26.07
CA ASN A 39 9.02 9.79 25.66
C ASN A 39 9.20 10.85 24.56
N GLY A 40 10.34 10.89 23.88
CA GLY A 40 10.60 11.81 22.77
C GLY A 40 9.83 11.50 21.49
N VAL A 41 9.27 10.28 21.35
CA VAL A 41 8.56 9.81 20.14
C VAL A 41 7.25 9.13 20.53
N GLU A 42 6.20 9.43 19.78
CA GLU A 42 4.90 8.77 19.88
C GLU A 42 4.38 8.35 18.50
N LEU A 43 3.84 7.14 18.40
CA LEU A 43 3.28 6.59 17.18
C LEU A 43 1.75 6.54 17.28
N TYR A 44 1.08 7.05 16.26
CA TYR A 44 -0.37 6.98 16.09
C TYR A 44 -0.72 6.14 14.85
N ALA A 45 -1.87 5.49 14.88
CA ALA A 45 -2.39 4.75 13.73
C ALA A 45 -3.69 5.40 13.25
N GLU A 46 -3.66 5.95 12.04
CA GLU A 46 -4.81 6.57 11.39
C GLU A 46 -5.30 5.68 10.25
N LYS A 47 -6.62 5.61 10.08
CA LYS A 47 -7.22 4.84 8.98
C LYS A 47 -7.21 5.66 7.70
N VAL A 48 -6.76 5.07 6.60
CA VAL A 48 -6.90 5.68 5.27
C VAL A 48 -8.39 5.74 4.90
N ASN A 49 -8.91 6.94 4.65
CA ASN A 49 -10.33 7.18 4.36
C ASN A 49 -10.83 6.37 3.16
N ASN A 50 -10.18 6.50 2.00
CA ASN A 50 -10.53 5.75 0.80
C ASN A 50 -9.39 4.82 0.38
N ARG A 51 -9.49 3.55 0.77
CA ARG A 51 -8.49 2.53 0.43
C ARG A 51 -8.39 2.26 -1.08
N GLY A 52 -9.44 2.53 -1.84
CA GLY A 52 -9.47 2.31 -3.29
C GLY A 52 -8.57 3.29 -4.05
N LEU A 53 -8.41 4.51 -3.52
CA LEU A 53 -7.59 5.56 -4.11
C LEU A 53 -6.12 5.52 -3.66
N CYS A 54 -5.77 4.65 -2.69
CA CYS A 54 -4.40 4.50 -2.23
C CYS A 54 -3.66 3.44 -3.06
N ALA A 55 -2.75 3.88 -3.95
CA ALA A 55 -2.00 2.99 -4.82
C ALA A 55 -1.18 1.93 -4.07
N ILE A 56 -0.52 2.32 -2.96
CA ILE A 56 0.31 1.41 -2.15
C ILE A 56 -0.54 0.28 -1.55
N ALA A 57 -1.72 0.62 -1.01
CA ALA A 57 -2.62 -0.37 -0.43
C ALA A 57 -3.17 -1.35 -1.49
N GLN A 58 -3.42 -0.87 -2.71
CA GLN A 58 -3.87 -1.71 -3.82
C GLN A 58 -2.75 -2.61 -4.36
N ALA A 59 -1.53 -2.11 -4.45
CA ALA A 59 -0.36 -2.90 -4.81
C ALA A 59 -0.11 -4.03 -3.79
N GLU A 60 -0.24 -3.72 -2.49
CA GLU A 60 -0.14 -4.72 -1.43
C GLU A 60 -1.28 -5.76 -1.52
N SER A 61 -2.51 -5.32 -1.81
CA SER A 61 -3.62 -6.23 -2.06
C SER A 61 -3.38 -7.13 -3.28
N LEU A 62 -2.77 -6.62 -4.34
CA LEU A 62 -2.42 -7.39 -5.52
C LEU A 62 -1.37 -8.45 -5.19
N ARG A 63 -0.34 -8.09 -4.42
CA ARG A 63 0.67 -9.03 -3.91
C ARG A 63 0.03 -10.18 -3.13
N TYR A 64 -0.88 -9.89 -2.21
CA TYR A 64 -1.57 -10.94 -1.44
C TYR A 64 -2.39 -11.88 -2.34
N LYS A 65 -3.10 -11.35 -3.36
CA LYS A 65 -3.87 -12.16 -4.32
C LYS A 65 -2.96 -13.07 -5.15
N LEU A 66 -1.81 -12.56 -5.61
CA LEU A 66 -0.84 -13.33 -6.39
C LEU A 66 -0.17 -14.43 -5.56
N LEU A 67 0.23 -14.12 -4.32
CA LEU A 67 0.77 -15.12 -3.39
C LEU A 67 -0.27 -16.18 -3.01
N GLY A 68 -1.55 -15.81 -2.99
CA GLY A 68 -2.68 -16.74 -2.80
C GLY A 68 -2.96 -17.63 -4.02
N GLY A 69 -2.13 -17.61 -5.06
CA GLY A 69 -2.26 -18.48 -6.24
C GLY A 69 -3.33 -18.04 -7.25
N LEU A 70 -3.91 -16.84 -7.12
CA LEU A 70 -4.83 -16.35 -8.14
C LEU A 70 -4.07 -16.07 -9.44
N ALA A 71 -4.67 -16.48 -10.56
CA ALA A 71 -4.14 -16.17 -11.88
C ALA A 71 -3.96 -14.65 -12.07
N VAL A 72 -2.82 -14.25 -12.64
CA VAL A 72 -2.38 -12.85 -12.75
C VAL A 72 -3.45 -11.95 -13.36
N ARG A 73 -4.06 -12.37 -14.47
CA ARG A 73 -5.12 -11.61 -15.13
C ARG A 73 -6.33 -11.38 -14.21
N ARG A 74 -6.78 -12.43 -13.51
CA ARG A 74 -7.92 -12.36 -12.59
C ARG A 74 -7.61 -11.44 -11.40
N ALA A 75 -6.40 -11.53 -10.85
CA ALA A 75 -5.97 -10.68 -9.75
C ALA A 75 -5.90 -9.19 -10.17
N CYS A 76 -5.32 -8.90 -11.33
CA CYS A 76 -5.17 -7.54 -11.85
C CYS A 76 -6.53 -6.91 -12.19
N TYR A 77 -7.39 -7.60 -12.95
CA TYR A 77 -8.72 -7.09 -13.28
C TYR A 77 -9.59 -6.90 -12.04
N GLY A 78 -9.46 -7.76 -11.03
CA GLY A 78 -10.18 -7.58 -9.76
C GLY A 78 -9.70 -6.36 -8.95
N VAL A 79 -8.43 -5.96 -9.08
CA VAL A 79 -7.93 -4.73 -8.44
C VAL A 79 -8.32 -3.51 -9.27
N LEU A 80 -8.15 -3.54 -10.59
CA LEU A 80 -8.55 -2.46 -11.49
C LEU A 80 -10.02 -2.08 -11.32
N ARG A 81 -10.90 -3.10 -11.34
CA ARG A 81 -12.34 -2.91 -11.12
C ARG A 81 -12.63 -2.24 -9.78
N PHE A 82 -11.99 -2.70 -8.70
CA PHE A 82 -12.18 -2.13 -7.37
C PHE A 82 -11.73 -0.66 -7.30
N VAL A 83 -10.64 -0.30 -7.97
CA VAL A 83 -10.13 1.08 -8.02
C VAL A 83 -11.08 1.99 -8.79
N MET A 84 -11.55 1.54 -9.96
CA MET A 84 -12.52 2.28 -10.78
C MET A 84 -13.85 2.46 -10.05
N GLU A 85 -14.38 1.40 -9.40
CA GLU A 85 -15.59 1.45 -8.56
C GLU A 85 -15.44 2.40 -7.36
N SER A 86 -14.22 2.62 -6.88
CA SER A 86 -13.93 3.56 -5.80
C SER A 86 -13.88 5.03 -6.25
N GLY A 87 -14.15 5.31 -7.53
CA GLY A 87 -14.25 6.65 -8.11
C GLY A 87 -12.96 7.17 -8.75
N ALA A 88 -12.00 6.31 -9.09
CA ALA A 88 -10.81 6.74 -9.82
C ALA A 88 -11.13 7.11 -11.27
N LYS A 89 -10.47 8.15 -11.81
CA LYS A 89 -10.59 8.55 -13.23
C LYS A 89 -9.91 7.57 -14.18
N GLY A 90 -8.87 6.88 -13.70
CA GLY A 90 -8.17 5.83 -14.41
C GLY A 90 -7.14 5.15 -13.52
N CYS A 91 -6.71 3.96 -13.92
CA CYS A 91 -5.75 3.16 -13.20
C CYS A 91 -4.90 2.33 -14.18
N GLU A 92 -3.62 2.19 -13.88
CA GLU A 92 -2.70 1.31 -14.58
C GLU A 92 -2.03 0.37 -13.59
N VAL A 93 -2.08 -0.92 -13.90
CA VAL A 93 -1.41 -1.99 -13.14
C VAL A 93 -0.43 -2.69 -14.06
N ILE A 94 0.85 -2.68 -13.69
CA ILE A 94 1.91 -3.34 -14.45
C ILE A 94 2.47 -4.48 -13.61
N VAL A 95 2.44 -5.69 -14.15
CA VAL A 95 3.07 -6.88 -13.55
C VAL A 95 4.20 -7.32 -14.45
N SER A 96 5.41 -7.32 -13.91
CA SER A 96 6.63 -7.70 -14.64
C SER A 96 7.33 -8.85 -13.93
N GLY A 97 7.94 -9.75 -14.71
CA GLY A 97 8.74 -10.86 -14.19
C GLY A 97 8.50 -12.16 -14.96
N LYS A 98 8.92 -13.29 -14.37
CA LYS A 98 8.62 -14.61 -14.92
C LYS A 98 7.17 -14.97 -14.61
N LEU A 99 6.31 -14.88 -15.61
CA LEU A 99 4.86 -15.08 -15.44
C LEU A 99 4.47 -16.55 -15.67
N TRP A 100 4.68 -17.03 -16.89
CA TRP A 100 4.37 -18.41 -17.29
C TRP A 100 5.58 -19.17 -17.84
N ALA A 101 6.56 -18.46 -18.38
CA ALA A 101 7.74 -19.03 -19.01
C ALA A 101 9.01 -18.61 -18.28
N GLN A 102 10.14 -19.23 -18.64
CA GLN A 102 11.46 -18.92 -18.07
C GLN A 102 11.95 -17.50 -18.40
N ARG A 103 11.43 -16.89 -19.47
CA ARG A 103 11.74 -15.51 -19.85
C ARG A 103 10.81 -14.53 -19.13
N ALA A 104 11.37 -13.39 -18.73
CA ALA A 104 10.59 -12.30 -18.16
C ALA A 104 9.64 -11.71 -19.21
N LYS A 105 8.43 -11.35 -18.77
CA LYS A 105 7.44 -10.65 -19.57
C LYS A 105 6.78 -9.59 -18.69
N SER A 106 6.41 -8.47 -19.30
CA SER A 106 5.65 -7.40 -18.65
C SER A 106 4.23 -7.39 -19.21
N MET A 107 3.25 -7.48 -18.34
CA MET A 107 1.83 -7.34 -18.66
C MET A 107 1.35 -6.00 -18.10
N LYS A 108 0.76 -5.18 -18.96
CA LYS A 108 0.15 -3.91 -18.60
C LYS A 108 -1.37 -4.08 -18.67
N PHE A 109 -2.05 -3.65 -17.62
CA PHE A 109 -3.51 -3.61 -17.55
C PHE A 109 -3.89 -2.16 -17.26
N LYS A 110 -4.65 -1.55 -18.15
CA LYS A 110 -5.07 -0.14 -18.05
C LYS A 110 -6.59 -0.06 -18.13
N ASP A 111 -7.16 0.87 -17.38
CA ASP A 111 -8.57 1.22 -17.45
C ASP A 111 -8.74 2.73 -17.16
N GLY A 112 -9.72 3.37 -17.80
CA GLY A 112 -9.98 4.81 -17.68
C GLY A 112 -8.90 5.73 -18.24
N TYR A 113 -8.86 6.96 -17.72
CA TYR A 113 -8.00 8.04 -18.18
C TYR A 113 -6.70 8.15 -17.37
N MET A 114 -5.55 8.11 -18.05
CA MET A 114 -4.22 8.19 -17.43
C MET A 114 -3.34 9.21 -18.15
N ILE A 115 -2.86 10.21 -17.42
CA ILE A 115 -1.88 11.18 -17.93
C ILE A 115 -0.48 10.58 -17.77
N SER A 116 0.31 10.57 -18.84
CA SER A 116 1.65 9.95 -18.84
C SER A 116 2.80 10.95 -18.92
N SER A 117 2.54 12.24 -19.12
CA SER A 117 3.58 13.24 -19.34
C SER A 117 3.18 14.61 -18.80
N GLY A 118 4.18 15.39 -18.39
CA GLY A 118 4.01 16.75 -17.83
C GLY A 118 3.94 16.78 -16.29
N GLN A 119 3.94 18.00 -15.75
CA GLN A 119 3.72 18.27 -14.32
C GLN A 119 2.40 17.72 -13.74
N PRO A 120 1.25 17.67 -14.48
CA PRO A 120 -0.01 17.16 -13.91
C PRO A 120 -0.01 15.66 -13.54
N VAL A 121 1.10 14.95 -13.74
CA VAL A 121 1.27 13.57 -13.23
C VAL A 121 1.66 13.56 -11.74
N ASN A 122 2.35 14.60 -11.28
CA ASN A 122 2.88 14.69 -9.91
C ASN A 122 2.00 15.52 -8.97
N GLU A 123 1.01 16.23 -9.51
CA GLU A 123 -0.03 16.98 -8.78
C GLU A 123 -1.25 16.08 -8.51
#